data_AF-A0A6P0VV02-F1
#
_entry.id   AF-A0A6P0VV02-F1
#
_cell.length_a   1.000
_cell.length_b   1.000
_cell.length_c   1.000
_cell.angle_alpha   90.00
_cell.angle_beta   90.00
_cell.angle_gamma   90.00
#
_symmetry.space_group_name_H-M   'P 1'
#
loop_
_entity.id
_entity.type
_entity.pdbx_description
1 polymer ?
#
loop_
_entity_poly.entity_id
_entity_poly.type
_entity_poly.pdbx_seq_one_letter_code
_entity_poly.pdbx_strand_id
1 'polypeptide(L)'
;MNSTLDFCIDPDYLNDLASKYSEAYSQAKPFPHIVIDNFLPEYVLDEILDEFPDPNKIEWKKFDAAAEKKLASTSELQMGEKTRFLLYQLNSSTFVTFLEKLTGIDGIIPDPHFQGGGLHQIERGGFLKLHADFNRHKQLRLDRRLNLLIYLNKDWQEEYGGYFEMWDTEMTRCEQKVLPLFNRCVVFSTTDFSYHGHPDPLTCPEGRTRKS
;
A
#
# COMPACT_ATOMS: atom_id res chain seq x y z
N MET A 1 0.76 -6.31 -32.32
CA MET A 1 0.49 -6.59 -30.90
C MET A 1 1.46 -7.68 -30.46
N ASN A 2 2.65 -7.29 -29.99
CA ASN A 2 3.61 -8.20 -29.34
C ASN A 2 3.85 -7.62 -27.94
N SER A 3 2.96 -7.94 -27.01
CA SER A 3 3.20 -7.76 -25.58
C SER A 3 3.33 -9.17 -25.03
N THR A 4 4.55 -9.59 -24.70
CA THR A 4 4.76 -10.75 -23.84
C THR A 4 4.49 -10.28 -22.42
N LEU A 5 3.48 -10.86 -21.79
CA LEU A 5 3.26 -10.68 -20.35
C LEU A 5 4.33 -11.52 -19.64
N ASP A 6 5.34 -10.86 -19.10
CA ASP A 6 6.54 -11.55 -18.60
C ASP A 6 6.44 -12.00 -17.13
N PHE A 7 5.38 -11.60 -16.41
CA PHE A 7 5.21 -11.93 -14.99
C PHE A 7 3.76 -12.16 -14.57
N CYS A 8 3.46 -13.34 -14.04
CA CYS A 8 2.26 -13.59 -13.25
C CYS A 8 2.65 -14.01 -11.84
N ILE A 9 1.95 -13.51 -10.82
CA ILE A 9 2.17 -13.93 -9.44
C ILE A 9 1.86 -15.42 -9.31
N ASP A 10 2.83 -16.18 -8.83
CA ASP A 10 2.72 -17.61 -8.63
C ASP A 10 1.76 -17.93 -7.45
N PRO A 11 0.67 -18.67 -7.67
CA PRO A 11 -0.25 -19.08 -6.60
C PRO A 11 0.43 -19.89 -5.49
N ASP A 12 1.42 -20.72 -5.81
CA ASP A 12 2.10 -21.56 -4.82
C ASP A 12 2.97 -20.71 -3.90
N TYR A 13 3.68 -19.72 -4.47
CA TYR A 13 4.40 -18.70 -3.70
C TYR A 13 3.47 -17.95 -2.73
N LEU A 14 2.29 -17.53 -3.19
CA LEU A 14 1.32 -16.85 -2.33
C LEU A 14 0.79 -17.77 -1.22
N ASN A 15 0.51 -19.04 -1.53
CA ASN A 15 0.09 -20.01 -0.54
C ASN A 15 1.15 -20.22 0.55
N ASP A 16 2.42 -20.33 0.15
CA ASP A 16 3.54 -20.45 1.08
C ASP A 16 3.66 -19.22 1.99
N LEU A 17 3.49 -18.01 1.45
CA LEU A 17 3.45 -16.79 2.24
C LEU A 17 2.29 -16.80 3.24
N ALA A 18 1.07 -17.16 2.82
CA ALA A 18 -0.08 -17.20 3.71
C ALA A 18 0.14 -18.22 4.85
N SER A 19 0.58 -19.44 4.53
CA SER A 19 0.89 -20.46 5.54
C SER A 19 1.98 -20.02 6.50
N LYS A 20 3.01 -19.32 6.00
CA LYS A 20 4.11 -18.81 6.82
C LYS A 20 3.69 -17.67 7.75
N TYR A 21 2.82 -16.77 7.29
CA TYR A 21 2.58 -15.48 7.96
C TYR A 21 1.20 -15.32 8.61
N SER A 22 0.25 -16.24 8.40
CA SER A 22 -1.12 -16.09 8.93
C SER A 22 -1.17 -15.96 10.46
N GLU A 23 -0.42 -16.78 11.19
CA GLU A 23 -0.39 -16.68 12.66
C GLU A 23 0.19 -15.34 13.11
N ALA A 24 1.34 -14.96 12.54
CA ALA A 24 2.00 -13.69 12.83
C ALA A 24 1.08 -12.50 12.53
N TYR A 25 0.36 -12.53 11.41
CA TYR A 25 -0.63 -11.52 11.04
C TYR A 25 -1.71 -11.38 12.12
N SER A 26 -2.33 -12.50 12.50
CA SER A 26 -3.48 -12.50 13.42
C SER A 26 -3.12 -12.04 14.83
N GLN A 27 -1.88 -12.32 15.28
CA GLN A 27 -1.41 -12.00 16.63
C GLN A 27 -0.72 -10.64 16.72
N ALA A 28 -0.49 -9.98 15.59
CA ALA A 28 0.24 -8.72 15.56
C ALA A 28 -0.48 -7.61 16.37
N LYS A 29 0.33 -6.72 16.93
CA LYS A 29 -0.11 -5.54 17.70
C LYS A 29 0.41 -4.27 17.03
N PRO A 30 -0.36 -3.18 16.95
CA PRO A 30 -1.58 -2.90 17.72
C PRO A 30 -2.87 -3.51 17.16
N PHE A 31 -2.86 -3.88 15.88
CA PHE A 31 -3.95 -4.56 15.18
C PHE A 31 -3.35 -5.58 14.20
N PRO A 32 -4.15 -6.53 13.67
CA PRO A 32 -3.65 -7.54 12.76
C PRO A 32 -2.98 -6.93 11.53
N HIS A 33 -1.70 -7.28 11.33
CA HIS A 33 -0.89 -6.77 10.23
C HIS A 33 0.32 -7.67 9.98
N ILE A 34 0.91 -7.57 8.79
CA ILE A 34 2.19 -8.19 8.46
C ILE A 34 3.03 -7.26 7.58
N VAL A 35 4.36 -7.33 7.75
CA VAL A 35 5.35 -6.68 6.89
C VAL A 35 6.14 -7.79 6.19
N ILE A 36 6.19 -7.75 4.86
CA ILE A 36 6.90 -8.71 4.03
C ILE A 36 7.90 -7.96 3.17
N ASP A 37 9.18 -8.18 3.44
CA ASP A 37 10.27 -7.66 2.63
C ASP A 37 10.49 -8.52 1.38
N ASN A 38 10.88 -7.87 0.29
CA ASN A 38 11.11 -8.50 -1.00
C ASN A 38 9.89 -9.29 -1.50
N PHE A 39 8.70 -8.67 -1.40
CA PHE A 39 7.43 -9.33 -1.66
C PHE A 39 7.27 -9.83 -3.10
N LEU A 40 7.80 -9.10 -4.07
CA LEU A 40 7.78 -9.47 -5.49
C LEU A 40 9.21 -9.60 -6.02
N PRO A 41 9.44 -10.24 -7.19
CA PRO A 41 10.73 -10.14 -7.85
C PRO A 41 11.06 -8.67 -8.16
N GLU A 42 12.28 -8.22 -7.80
CA GLU A 42 12.66 -6.80 -7.89
C GLU A 42 12.45 -6.22 -9.30
N TYR A 43 12.73 -7.00 -10.36
CA TYR A 43 12.58 -6.55 -11.75
C TYR A 43 11.16 -6.08 -12.08
N VAL A 44 10.14 -6.67 -11.44
CA VAL A 44 8.73 -6.29 -11.66
C VAL A 44 8.47 -4.88 -11.13
N LEU A 45 8.98 -4.59 -9.93
CA LEU A 45 8.80 -3.27 -9.30
C LEU A 45 9.73 -2.22 -9.90
N ASP A 46 10.85 -2.63 -10.49
CA ASP A 46 11.73 -1.75 -11.25
C ASP A 46 11.02 -1.21 -12.50
N GLU A 47 10.38 -2.09 -13.27
CA GLU A 47 9.58 -1.68 -14.43
C GLU A 47 8.44 -0.71 -14.04
N ILE A 48 7.81 -0.94 -12.89
CA ILE A 48 6.75 -0.06 -12.37
C ILE A 48 7.33 1.28 -11.91
N LEU A 49 8.47 1.28 -11.23
CA LEU A 49 9.13 2.49 -10.78
C LEU A 49 9.57 3.36 -11.97
N ASP A 50 10.03 2.75 -13.06
CA ASP A 50 10.45 3.43 -14.29
C ASP A 50 9.28 4.17 -14.99
N GLU A 51 8.07 3.61 -14.93
CA GLU A 51 6.86 4.26 -15.47
C GLU A 51 6.07 5.07 -14.44
N PHE A 52 6.47 5.05 -13.16
CA PHE A 52 5.76 5.76 -12.09
C PHE A 52 5.73 7.26 -12.38
N PRO A 53 4.54 7.90 -12.47
CA PRO A 53 4.49 9.27 -12.96
C PRO A 53 5.07 10.29 -11.96
N ASP A 54 5.80 11.28 -12.49
CA ASP A 54 6.23 12.43 -11.69
C ASP A 54 5.01 13.21 -11.14
N PRO A 55 5.17 13.95 -10.04
CA PRO A 55 4.13 14.81 -9.44
C PRO A 55 3.42 15.77 -10.41
N ASN A 56 4.07 16.12 -11.52
CA ASN A 56 3.56 17.09 -12.52
C ASN A 56 3.16 16.44 -13.85
N LYS A 57 3.27 15.12 -14.01
CA LYS A 57 3.12 14.44 -15.31
C LYS A 57 1.69 14.01 -15.62
N ILE A 58 0.89 13.74 -14.59
CA ILE A 58 -0.51 13.29 -14.72
C ILE A 58 -1.43 14.15 -13.85
N GLU A 59 -2.74 13.94 -13.99
CA GLU A 59 -3.75 14.64 -13.18
C GLU A 59 -3.85 13.99 -11.80
N TRP A 60 -2.87 14.29 -10.95
CA TRP A 60 -2.89 13.87 -9.57
C TRP A 60 -4.04 14.53 -8.81
N LYS A 61 -4.76 13.73 -8.02
CA LYS A 61 -5.61 14.28 -6.96
C LYS A 61 -4.71 14.80 -5.85
N LYS A 62 -4.66 16.13 -5.72
CA LYS A 62 -3.88 16.82 -4.69
C LYS A 62 -4.69 16.93 -3.42
N PHE A 63 -4.10 16.50 -2.31
CA PHE A 63 -4.60 16.76 -0.97
C PHE A 63 -3.64 17.72 -0.30
N ASP A 64 -4.17 18.84 0.19
CA ASP A 64 -3.41 19.86 0.93
C ASP A 64 -4.33 20.44 2.01
N ALA A 65 -4.33 19.76 3.16
CA ALA A 65 -5.19 20.05 4.30
C ALA A 65 -4.44 19.79 5.61
N ALA A 66 -5.02 20.21 6.73
CA ALA A 66 -4.40 20.03 8.05
C ALA A 66 -4.07 18.57 8.39
N ALA A 67 -4.83 17.62 7.86
CA ALA A 67 -4.64 16.18 8.10
C ALA A 67 -3.72 15.50 7.08
N GLU A 68 -3.51 16.08 5.90
CA GLU A 68 -2.77 15.41 4.83
C GLU A 68 -2.23 16.38 3.79
N LYS A 69 -1.02 16.06 3.30
CA LYS A 69 -0.39 16.71 2.17
C LYS A 69 0.24 15.63 1.28
N LYS A 70 -0.48 15.20 0.24
CA LYS A 70 -0.11 14.06 -0.61
C LYS A 70 -0.74 14.14 -2.00
N LEU A 71 -0.24 13.30 -2.90
CA LEU A 71 -0.79 13.05 -4.24
C LEU A 71 -1.34 11.63 -4.31
N ALA A 72 -2.49 11.45 -4.94
CA ALA A 72 -3.03 10.13 -5.26
C ALA A 72 -3.62 10.07 -6.67
N SER A 73 -3.62 8.89 -7.28
CA SER A 73 -4.29 8.63 -8.55
C SER A 73 -4.90 7.23 -8.57
N THR A 74 -6.18 7.18 -8.92
CA THR A 74 -6.93 5.94 -9.18
C THR A 74 -7.16 5.73 -10.67
N SER A 75 -6.66 6.64 -11.52
CA SER A 75 -6.93 6.64 -12.95
C SER A 75 -5.99 5.68 -13.66
N GLU A 76 -6.48 4.47 -13.93
CA GLU A 76 -5.73 3.45 -14.67
C GLU A 76 -5.27 3.95 -16.04
N LEU A 77 -6.03 4.85 -16.68
CA LEU A 77 -5.68 5.44 -17.97
C LEU A 77 -4.41 6.32 -17.92
N GLN A 78 -4.00 6.75 -16.73
CA GLN A 78 -2.80 7.55 -16.50
C GLN A 78 -1.64 6.72 -15.94
N MET A 79 -1.84 5.41 -15.79
CA MET A 79 -0.82 4.46 -15.34
C MET A 79 -0.23 3.73 -16.55
N GLY A 80 1.06 3.40 -16.47
CA GLY A 80 1.69 2.57 -17.49
C GLY A 80 1.20 1.11 -17.44
N GLU A 81 1.57 0.33 -18.45
CA GLU A 81 1.03 -1.01 -18.65
C GLU A 81 1.42 -1.98 -17.52
N LYS A 82 2.62 -1.82 -16.97
CA LYS A 82 3.17 -2.72 -15.93
C LYS A 82 2.49 -2.51 -14.59
N THR A 83 2.24 -1.25 -14.24
CA THR A 83 1.50 -0.81 -13.05
C THR A 83 0.08 -1.32 -13.10
N ARG A 84 -0.63 -1.09 -14.22
CA ARG A 84 -2.01 -1.57 -14.39
C ARG A 84 -2.08 -3.08 -14.28
N PHE A 85 -1.15 -3.77 -14.93
CA PHE A 85 -1.11 -5.23 -14.91
C PHE A 85 -0.88 -5.77 -13.50
N LEU A 86 0.06 -5.20 -12.71
CA LEU A 86 0.23 -5.59 -11.32
C LEU A 86 -1.04 -5.32 -10.49
N LEU A 87 -1.63 -4.13 -10.61
CA LEU A 87 -2.84 -3.78 -9.87
C LEU A 87 -4.02 -4.72 -10.18
N TYR A 88 -4.14 -5.20 -11.42
CA TYR A 88 -5.13 -6.22 -11.77
C TYR A 88 -4.83 -7.57 -11.14
N GLN A 89 -3.55 -7.97 -11.09
CA GLN A 89 -3.16 -9.21 -10.40
C GLN A 89 -3.46 -9.14 -8.90
N LEU A 90 -3.22 -7.99 -8.25
CA LEU A 90 -3.55 -7.75 -6.83
C LEU A 90 -5.06 -7.76 -6.54
N ASN A 91 -5.91 -7.64 -7.57
CA ASN A 91 -7.37 -7.77 -7.47
C ASN A 91 -7.91 -9.08 -8.05
N SER A 92 -7.03 -9.98 -8.50
CA SER A 92 -7.44 -11.26 -9.08
C SER A 92 -7.94 -12.24 -8.01
N SER A 93 -8.70 -13.26 -8.42
CA SER A 93 -9.15 -14.32 -7.50
C SER A 93 -7.98 -15.05 -6.83
N THR A 94 -6.86 -15.21 -7.54
CA THR A 94 -5.63 -15.82 -7.00
C THR A 94 -5.11 -15.03 -5.80
N PHE A 95 -5.06 -13.71 -5.94
CA PHE A 95 -4.57 -12.83 -4.87
C PHE A 95 -5.59 -12.65 -3.73
N VAL A 96 -6.88 -12.59 -4.06
CA VAL A 96 -7.96 -12.54 -3.07
C VAL A 96 -7.93 -13.79 -2.18
N THR A 97 -7.86 -14.99 -2.75
CA THR A 97 -7.76 -16.24 -1.97
C THR A 97 -6.52 -16.27 -1.09
N PHE A 98 -5.40 -15.70 -1.54
CA PHE A 98 -4.23 -15.51 -0.69
C PHE A 98 -4.51 -14.61 0.52
N LEU A 99 -5.15 -13.45 0.31
CA LEU A 99 -5.51 -12.54 1.41
C LEU A 99 -6.50 -13.20 2.38
N GLU A 100 -7.48 -13.95 1.89
CA GLU A 100 -8.43 -14.68 2.76
C GLU A 100 -7.68 -15.68 3.65
N LYS A 101 -6.75 -16.47 3.08
CA LYS A 101 -5.92 -17.41 3.85
C LYS A 101 -4.97 -16.72 4.83
N LEU A 102 -4.31 -15.65 4.40
CA LEU A 102 -3.38 -14.89 5.25
C LEU A 102 -4.11 -14.29 6.45
N THR A 103 -5.28 -13.70 6.22
CA THR A 103 -5.95 -12.83 7.19
C THR A 103 -7.06 -13.52 7.97
N GLY A 104 -7.57 -14.66 7.48
CA GLY A 104 -8.73 -15.35 8.03
C GLY A 104 -10.07 -14.64 7.78
N ILE A 105 -10.11 -13.66 6.86
CA ILE A 105 -11.33 -12.95 6.48
C ILE A 105 -11.87 -13.58 5.19
N ASP A 106 -13.00 -14.27 5.28
CA ASP A 106 -13.64 -14.90 4.12
C ASP A 106 -14.49 -13.92 3.30
N GLY A 107 -14.64 -14.21 2.01
CA GLY A 107 -15.55 -13.49 1.10
C GLY A 107 -15.06 -12.09 0.74
N ILE A 108 -13.74 -11.90 0.65
CA ILE A 108 -13.16 -10.61 0.29
C ILE A 108 -13.56 -10.28 -1.15
N ILE A 109 -14.10 -9.08 -1.35
CA ILE A 109 -14.43 -8.55 -2.67
C ILE A 109 -13.36 -7.52 -3.04
N PRO A 110 -12.59 -7.71 -4.13
CA PRO A 110 -11.61 -6.74 -4.59
C PRO A 110 -12.28 -5.45 -5.05
N ASP A 111 -11.57 -4.32 -4.95
CA ASP A 111 -12.06 -3.03 -5.42
C ASP A 111 -11.46 -2.67 -6.79
N PRO A 112 -12.19 -2.89 -7.90
CA PRO A 112 -11.70 -2.58 -9.24
C PRO A 112 -11.64 -1.06 -9.52
N HIS A 113 -12.12 -0.21 -8.61
CA HIS A 113 -12.11 1.25 -8.77
C HIS A 113 -10.97 1.93 -8.01
N PHE A 114 -10.18 1.17 -7.25
CA PHE A 114 -9.07 1.65 -6.43
C PHE A 114 -9.48 2.82 -5.51
N GLN A 115 -10.70 2.83 -4.98
CA GLN A 115 -11.19 3.89 -4.09
C GLN A 115 -10.34 3.95 -2.82
N GLY A 116 -9.48 4.96 -2.75
CA GLY A 116 -8.52 5.13 -1.66
C GLY A 116 -7.33 4.17 -1.72
N GLY A 117 -7.07 3.59 -2.90
CA GLY A 117 -5.83 2.93 -3.27
C GLY A 117 -5.28 3.54 -4.56
N GLY A 118 -4.66 2.71 -5.41
CA GLY A 118 -4.00 3.16 -6.63
C GLY A 118 -2.60 3.70 -6.33
N LEU A 119 -2.14 4.68 -7.10
CA LEU A 119 -0.82 5.28 -6.89
C LEU A 119 -0.88 6.37 -5.82
N HIS A 120 0.10 6.35 -4.93
CA HIS A 120 0.30 7.39 -3.94
C HIS A 120 1.74 7.90 -3.98
N GLN A 121 1.90 9.22 -3.92
CA GLN A 121 3.21 9.79 -3.66
C GLN A 121 3.17 11.02 -2.78
N ILE A 122 4.21 11.19 -1.97
CA ILE A 122 4.32 12.26 -0.99
C ILE A 122 5.66 12.97 -1.20
N GLU A 123 5.59 14.27 -1.43
CA GLU A 123 6.76 15.14 -1.64
C GLU A 123 7.37 15.56 -0.30
N ARG A 124 8.58 16.13 -0.33
CA ARG A 124 9.21 16.77 0.84
C ARG A 124 8.22 17.72 1.54
N GLY A 125 8.13 17.61 2.86
CA GLY A 125 7.20 18.37 3.69
C GLY A 125 5.74 17.86 3.66
N GLY A 126 5.44 16.83 2.85
CA GLY A 126 4.16 16.15 2.84
C GLY A 126 4.00 15.19 4.03
N PHE A 127 2.76 14.90 4.41
CA PHE A 127 2.40 14.05 5.55
C PHE A 127 1.03 13.40 5.39
N LEU A 128 0.75 12.38 6.19
CA LEU A 128 -0.59 11.85 6.42
C LEU A 128 -0.75 11.60 7.92
N LYS A 129 -1.50 12.48 8.60
CA LYS A 129 -1.71 12.39 10.06
C LYS A 129 -2.34 11.06 10.44
N LEU A 130 -2.21 10.72 11.72
CA LEU A 130 -2.80 9.50 12.27
C LEU A 130 -4.31 9.51 12.05
N HIS A 131 -4.82 8.40 11.53
CA HIS A 131 -6.23 8.20 11.24
C HIS A 131 -6.56 6.72 11.33
N ALA A 132 -7.85 6.42 11.54
CA ALA A 132 -8.42 5.17 11.07
C ALA A 132 -9.05 5.44 9.70
N ASP A 133 -9.03 4.45 8.83
CA ASP A 133 -9.49 4.62 7.46
C ASP A 133 -11.02 4.82 7.38
N PHE A 134 -11.48 5.33 6.24
CA PHE A 134 -12.91 5.33 5.96
C PHE A 134 -13.38 3.88 5.78
N ASN A 135 -14.35 3.47 6.60
CA ASN A 135 -14.78 2.08 6.62
C ASN A 135 -15.84 1.72 5.57
N ARG A 136 -16.30 2.66 4.71
CA ARG A 136 -17.38 2.43 3.75
C ARG A 136 -17.02 2.81 2.31
N HIS A 137 -17.03 1.82 1.41
CA HIS A 137 -16.99 2.05 -0.03
C HIS A 137 -18.39 2.45 -0.53
N LYS A 138 -18.59 3.72 -0.87
CA LYS A 138 -19.93 4.26 -1.16
C LYS A 138 -20.60 3.64 -2.39
N GLN A 139 -19.84 3.48 -3.48
CA GLN A 139 -20.37 2.96 -4.76
C GLN A 139 -20.71 1.47 -4.68
N LEU A 140 -19.79 0.63 -4.18
CA LEU A 140 -20.02 -0.81 -4.01
C LEU A 140 -20.91 -1.15 -2.81
N ARG A 141 -21.10 -0.20 -1.87
CA ARG A 141 -21.85 -0.36 -0.61
C ARG A 141 -21.28 -1.47 0.28
N LEU A 142 -19.97 -1.64 0.25
CA LEU A 142 -19.21 -2.60 1.05
C LEU A 142 -18.39 -1.88 2.13
N ASP A 143 -18.02 -2.61 3.16
CA ASP A 143 -17.13 -2.10 4.20
C ASP A 143 -15.67 -2.45 3.86
N ARG A 144 -14.75 -1.51 4.08
CA ARG A 144 -13.31 -1.75 3.90
C ARG A 144 -12.85 -2.73 4.99
N ARG A 145 -12.15 -3.79 4.58
CA ARG A 145 -11.67 -4.86 5.50
C ARG A 145 -10.16 -4.93 5.61
N LEU A 146 -9.44 -4.63 4.52
CA LEU A 146 -8.00 -4.75 4.42
C LEU A 146 -7.43 -3.56 3.66
N ASN A 147 -6.19 -3.21 3.99
CA ASN A 147 -5.31 -2.43 3.14
C ASN A 147 -4.06 -3.24 2.80
N LEU A 148 -3.51 -2.97 1.62
CA LEU A 148 -2.22 -3.46 1.18
C LEU A 148 -1.43 -2.28 0.62
N LEU A 149 -0.19 -2.11 1.08
CA LEU A 149 0.76 -1.10 0.61
C LEU A 149 1.99 -1.81 0.06
N ILE A 150 2.49 -1.40 -1.12
CA ILE A 150 3.79 -1.83 -1.64
C ILE A 150 4.65 -0.59 -1.84
N TYR A 151 5.77 -0.49 -1.14
CA TYR A 151 6.64 0.68 -1.24
C TYR A 151 7.63 0.58 -2.41
N LEU A 152 7.83 1.69 -3.10
CA LEU A 152 8.67 1.78 -4.32
C LEU A 152 9.91 2.67 -4.12
N ASN A 153 10.44 2.76 -2.91
CA ASN A 153 11.48 3.74 -2.57
C ASN A 153 12.88 3.12 -2.47
N LYS A 154 13.65 3.20 -3.56
CA LYS A 154 15.06 2.80 -3.57
C LYS A 154 15.92 3.77 -2.74
N ASP A 155 16.88 3.22 -2.02
CA ASP A 155 17.87 3.96 -1.22
C ASP A 155 17.23 4.96 -0.23
N TRP A 156 16.07 4.61 0.33
CA TRP A 156 15.39 5.47 1.29
C TRP A 156 16.17 5.52 2.61
N GLN A 157 16.62 6.71 3.00
CA GLN A 157 17.36 6.89 4.24
C GLN A 157 16.39 7.07 5.40
N GLU A 158 16.74 6.52 6.55
CA GLU A 158 15.92 6.61 7.77
C GLU A 158 15.67 8.07 8.21
N GLU A 159 16.67 8.94 8.06
CA GLU A 159 16.59 10.36 8.38
C GLU A 159 15.56 11.14 7.56
N TYR A 160 15.06 10.58 6.46
CA TYR A 160 13.98 11.16 5.65
C TYR A 160 12.59 11.01 6.30
N GLY A 161 12.48 10.18 7.34
CA GLY A 161 11.23 9.83 7.99
C GLY A 161 10.29 9.07 7.05
N GLY A 162 8.98 9.35 7.14
CA GLY A 162 7.96 8.70 6.31
C GLY A 162 7.60 7.28 6.75
N TYR A 163 7.90 6.94 7.99
CA TYR A 163 7.48 5.70 8.63
C TYR A 163 5.96 5.53 8.53
N PHE A 164 5.52 4.34 8.12
CA PHE A 164 4.16 3.92 8.40
C PHE A 164 4.08 3.52 9.87
N GLU A 165 3.48 4.38 10.66
CA GLU A 165 3.30 4.21 12.09
C GLU A 165 1.96 3.54 12.37
N MET A 166 1.94 2.60 13.30
CA MET A 166 0.74 1.95 13.81
C MET A 166 0.66 2.21 15.31
N TRP A 167 -0.48 2.74 15.74
CA TRP A 167 -0.68 3.21 17.10
C TRP A 167 -1.70 2.36 17.85
N ASP A 168 -1.58 2.34 19.17
CA ASP A 168 -2.55 1.71 20.07
C ASP A 168 -3.95 2.33 19.94
N THR A 169 -4.95 1.65 20.48
CA THR A 169 -6.36 2.06 20.38
C THR A 169 -6.66 3.38 21.09
N GLU A 170 -5.80 3.80 22.03
CA GLU A 170 -5.92 5.06 22.75
C GLU A 170 -5.15 6.21 22.06
N MET A 171 -4.43 5.92 20.97
CA MET A 171 -3.55 6.86 20.26
C MET A 171 -2.51 7.54 21.17
N THR A 172 -2.03 6.82 22.19
CA THR A 172 -1.02 7.32 23.14
C THR A 172 0.37 6.82 22.84
N ARG A 173 0.50 5.67 22.16
CA ARG A 173 1.78 5.03 21.88
C ARG A 173 1.83 4.49 20.45
N CYS A 174 2.93 4.82 19.77
CA CYS A 174 3.31 4.12 18.54
C CYS A 174 3.88 2.74 18.90
N GLU A 175 3.16 1.68 18.54
CA GLU A 175 3.55 0.30 18.84
C GLU A 175 4.48 -0.28 17.77
N GLN A 176 4.31 0.16 16.52
CA GLN A 176 5.08 -0.35 15.39
C GLN A 176 5.35 0.76 14.38
N LYS A 177 6.57 0.79 13.83
CA LYS A 177 6.96 1.69 12.73
C LYS A 177 7.59 0.89 11.60
N VAL A 178 7.17 1.18 10.37
CA VAL A 178 7.65 0.49 9.17
C VAL A 178 8.24 1.50 8.20
N LEU A 179 9.55 1.42 7.97
CA LEU A 179 10.23 2.29 7.00
C LEU A 179 9.77 1.92 5.57
N PRO A 180 9.49 2.89 4.69
CA PRO A 180 8.85 2.63 3.39
C PRO A 180 9.86 2.17 2.33
N LEU A 181 10.59 1.08 2.59
CA LEU A 181 11.66 0.58 1.73
C LEU A 181 11.13 -0.05 0.43
N PHE A 182 11.91 0.03 -0.64
CA PHE A 182 11.59 -0.65 -1.90
C PHE A 182 11.21 -2.12 -1.69
N ASN A 183 10.13 -2.57 -2.36
CA ASN A 183 9.64 -3.95 -2.34
C ASN A 183 9.19 -4.47 -0.95
N ARG A 184 8.94 -3.56 -0.02
CA ARG A 184 8.28 -3.88 1.25
C ARG A 184 6.77 -3.80 1.08
N CYS A 185 6.11 -4.91 1.32
CA CYS A 185 4.66 -5.02 1.38
C CYS A 185 4.18 -4.94 2.83
N VAL A 186 3.10 -4.19 3.07
CA VAL A 186 2.40 -4.15 4.35
C VAL A 186 0.93 -4.50 4.11
N VAL A 187 0.42 -5.51 4.80
CA VAL A 187 -1.01 -5.86 4.80
C VAL A 187 -1.54 -5.67 6.20
N PHE A 188 -2.71 -5.05 6.36
CA PHE A 188 -3.31 -4.85 7.68
C PHE A 188 -4.84 -4.78 7.64
N SER A 189 -5.46 -5.22 8.74
CA SER A 189 -6.90 -5.17 8.93
C SER A 189 -7.36 -3.74 9.23
N THR A 190 -8.41 -3.30 8.55
CA THR A 190 -9.07 -2.03 8.82
C THR A 190 -10.18 -2.21 9.84
N THR A 191 -10.08 -1.47 10.93
CA THR A 191 -11.09 -1.43 11.99
C THR A 191 -11.32 0.03 12.39
N ASP A 192 -12.30 0.29 13.25
CA ASP A 192 -12.52 1.63 13.81
C ASP A 192 -11.31 2.15 14.61
N PHE A 193 -10.38 1.27 15.01
CA PHE A 193 -9.23 1.58 15.86
C PHE A 193 -7.90 1.16 15.24
N SER A 194 -7.85 0.87 13.94
CA SER A 194 -6.58 0.59 13.25
C SER A 194 -5.86 1.91 12.94
N TYR A 195 -5.43 2.63 13.98
CA TYR A 195 -4.83 3.95 13.85
C TYR A 195 -3.44 3.88 13.24
N HIS A 196 -3.27 4.57 12.11
CA HIS A 196 -2.01 4.58 11.39
C HIS A 196 -1.79 5.87 10.62
N GLY A 197 -0.56 6.08 10.15
CA GLY A 197 -0.21 7.21 9.30
C GLY A 197 1.29 7.42 9.18
N HIS A 198 1.67 8.51 8.53
CA HIS A 198 3.01 9.08 8.67
C HIS A 198 2.83 10.56 9.09
N PRO A 199 2.76 10.82 10.40
CA PRO A 199 2.28 12.11 10.88
C PRO A 199 3.30 13.24 10.69
N ASP A 200 4.59 12.90 10.65
CA ASP A 200 5.67 13.86 10.50
C ASP A 200 5.97 14.17 9.03
N PRO A 201 6.15 15.45 8.68
CA PRO A 201 6.53 15.86 7.34
C PRO A 201 7.84 15.20 6.86
N LEU A 202 7.87 14.77 5.60
CA LEU A 202 9.08 14.19 5.01
C LEU A 202 10.23 15.21 4.95
N THR A 203 11.43 14.74 5.29
CA THR A 203 12.68 15.51 5.24
C THR A 203 13.58 15.09 4.08
N CYS A 204 13.09 14.25 3.16
CA CYS A 204 13.84 13.82 1.97
C CYS A 204 14.27 15.01 1.09
N PRO A 205 15.33 14.86 0.27
CA PRO A 205 15.75 15.89 -0.68
C PRO A 205 14.64 16.34 -1.63
N GLU A 206 14.77 17.56 -2.13
CA GLU A 206 13.87 18.09 -3.17
C GLU A 206 13.92 17.22 -4.44
N GLY A 207 12.76 17.02 -5.08
CA GLY A 207 12.61 16.14 -6.23
C GLY A 207 12.51 14.64 -5.89
N ARG A 208 12.81 14.23 -4.66
CA ARG A 208 12.54 12.86 -4.18
C ARG A 208 11.15 12.80 -3.54
N THR A 209 10.41 11.73 -3.81
CA THR A 209 9.07 11.47 -3.25
C THR A 209 9.00 10.09 -2.64
N ARG A 210 8.21 9.93 -1.58
CA ARG A 210 7.82 8.63 -1.02
C ARG A 210 6.69 8.07 -1.86
N LYS A 211 6.92 6.95 -2.55
CA LYS A 211 6.00 6.27 -3.46
C LYS A 211 5.46 4.97 -2.85
N SER A 212 4.19 4.70 -3.10
CA SER A 212 3.49 3.44 -2.80
C SER A 212 2.32 3.21 -3.74
#